data_AF-A0A7S3TN65-F1
#
_entry.id   AF-A0A7S3TN65-F1
#
_cell.length_a   1.000
_cell.length_b   1.000
_cell.length_c   1.000
_cell.angle_alpha   90.00
_cell.angle_beta   90.00
_cell.angle_gamma   90.00
#
_symmetry.space_group_name_H-M   'P 1'
#
loop_
_entity.id
_entity.type
_entity.pdbx_description
1 polymer ?
#
loop_
_entity_poly.entity_id
_entity_poly.type
_entity_poly.pdbx_seq_one_letter_code
_entity_poly.pdbx_strand_id
1 'polypeptide(L)'
;AGSSPPPPAFAIEPLALDELPPKAQSAYKQYWPALQLAADSYVFDLYDLLDNPGRWDSIGALTESTDIGSAASVSALEREYLTPMRILTLSFPPDAGGDEMQLALDRFQASALRLSLLARRGQTTGNVAQPSAAEVAAVKKTWDEGRQSINAFFDALNTGTSTQRLVGIPAKVEGYPRSKKLYTQLRKDAALCRNRGGEALAGFWGNLMVYGTVPGVNPCGNVNLANYFDQ
;
A
#
# COMPACT_ATOMS: atom_id res chain seq x y z
N ALA A 1 16.80 -17.56 -51.83
CA ALA A 1 16.49 -16.47 -50.87
C ALA A 1 16.40 -17.09 -49.49
N GLY A 2 17.49 -17.01 -48.71
CA GLY A 2 17.51 -17.49 -47.33
C GLY A 2 17.08 -16.35 -46.42
N SER A 3 15.87 -16.42 -45.90
CA SER A 3 15.38 -15.50 -44.88
C SER A 3 16.04 -15.85 -43.54
N SER A 4 16.92 -14.98 -43.06
CA SER A 4 17.46 -15.07 -41.69
C SER A 4 16.30 -14.98 -40.69
N PRO A 5 16.30 -15.78 -39.61
CA PRO A 5 15.33 -15.62 -38.54
C PRO A 5 15.50 -14.24 -37.88
N PRO A 6 14.40 -13.64 -37.38
CA PRO A 6 14.49 -12.39 -36.64
C PRO A 6 15.38 -12.60 -35.40
N PRO A 7 16.14 -11.57 -34.98
CA PRO A 7 16.91 -11.66 -33.75
C PRO A 7 15.96 -11.96 -32.58
N PRO A 8 16.40 -12.76 -31.58
CA PRO A 8 15.58 -13.00 -30.41
C PRO A 8 15.23 -11.66 -29.77
N ALA A 9 13.94 -11.45 -29.49
CA ALA A 9 13.51 -10.37 -28.63
C ALA A 9 14.34 -10.50 -27.34
N PHE A 10 15.10 -9.46 -26.99
CA PHE A 10 15.83 -9.41 -25.73
C PHE A 10 14.78 -9.60 -24.62
N ALA A 11 14.72 -10.80 -24.06
CA ALA A 11 14.04 -11.02 -22.80
C ALA A 11 14.83 -10.19 -21.79
N ILE A 12 14.23 -9.11 -21.30
CA ILE A 12 14.80 -8.37 -20.18
C ILE A 12 14.74 -9.34 -19.02
N GLU A 13 15.87 -9.95 -18.69
CA GLU A 13 15.97 -10.78 -17.49
C GLU A 13 15.74 -9.86 -16.29
N PRO A 14 14.86 -10.24 -15.34
CA PRO A 14 14.63 -9.43 -14.16
C PRO A 14 15.95 -9.30 -13.39
N LEU A 15 16.35 -8.06 -13.11
CA LEU A 15 17.58 -7.79 -12.36
C LEU A 15 17.45 -8.32 -10.94
N ALA A 16 18.52 -8.90 -10.41
CA ALA A 16 18.59 -9.21 -8.99
C ALA A 16 18.64 -7.88 -8.20
N LEU A 17 18.11 -7.86 -6.97
CA LEU A 17 18.05 -6.64 -6.15
C LEU A 17 19.42 -5.96 -5.98
N ASP A 18 20.51 -6.71 -5.96
CA ASP A 18 21.89 -6.21 -5.84
C ASP A 18 22.44 -5.61 -7.14
N GLU A 19 21.84 -5.91 -8.28
CA GLU A 19 22.18 -5.36 -9.61
C GLU A 19 21.49 -4.03 -9.91
N LEU A 20 20.44 -3.69 -9.15
CA LEU A 20 19.74 -2.42 -9.27
C LEU A 20 20.59 -1.22 -8.83
N PRO A 21 20.32 0.01 -9.31
CA PRO A 21 20.98 1.20 -8.82
C PRO A 21 20.89 1.33 -7.29
N PRO A 22 21.95 1.80 -6.58
CA PRO A 22 21.96 1.83 -5.10
C PRO A 22 20.77 2.54 -4.47
N LYS A 23 20.25 3.58 -5.15
CA LYS A 23 19.05 4.32 -4.71
C LYS A 23 17.79 3.44 -4.77
N ALA A 24 17.61 2.65 -5.82
CA ALA A 24 16.51 1.70 -5.96
C ALA A 24 16.56 0.64 -4.84
N GLN A 25 17.75 0.10 -4.56
CA GLN A 25 17.94 -0.87 -3.50
C GLN A 25 17.56 -0.29 -2.13
N SER A 26 18.04 0.91 -1.82
CA SER A 26 17.75 1.60 -0.56
C SER A 26 16.27 1.91 -0.43
N ALA A 27 15.65 2.45 -1.48
CA ALA A 27 14.23 2.77 -1.50
C ALA A 27 13.38 1.52 -1.32
N TYR A 28 13.68 0.44 -2.04
CA TYR A 28 13.00 -0.84 -1.87
C TYR A 28 13.07 -1.31 -0.41
N LYS A 29 14.28 -1.47 0.14
CA LYS A 29 14.51 -1.96 1.52
C LYS A 29 13.77 -1.13 2.56
N GLN A 30 13.66 0.18 2.33
CA GLN A 30 12.99 1.12 3.23
C GLN A 30 11.46 1.04 3.13
N TYR A 31 10.88 0.96 1.93
CA TYR A 31 9.45 1.20 1.72
C TYR A 31 8.60 -0.06 1.48
N TRP A 32 9.18 -1.20 1.11
CA TRP A 32 8.41 -2.43 0.89
C TRP A 32 7.53 -2.84 2.10
N PRO A 33 7.96 -2.72 3.38
CA PRO A 33 7.13 -3.13 4.50
C PRO A 33 5.94 -2.17 4.72
N ALA A 34 6.16 -0.87 4.50
CA ALA A 34 5.09 0.14 4.54
C ALA A 34 4.02 -0.18 3.52
N LEU A 35 4.47 -0.48 2.31
CA LEU A 35 3.60 -0.73 1.18
C LEU A 35 2.79 -2.01 1.39
N GLN A 36 3.42 -3.07 1.91
CA GLN A 36 2.70 -4.28 2.30
C GLN A 36 1.65 -4.00 3.38
N LEU A 37 1.97 -3.22 4.42
CA LEU A 37 1.01 -2.86 5.47
C LEU A 37 -0.16 -2.04 4.93
N ALA A 38 0.10 -1.14 4.00
CA ALA A 38 -0.94 -0.41 3.30
C ALA A 38 -1.87 -1.37 2.55
N ALA A 39 -1.31 -2.29 1.76
CA ALA A 39 -2.10 -3.32 1.08
C ALA A 39 -2.90 -4.21 2.07
N ASP A 40 -2.30 -4.59 3.20
CA ASP A 40 -3.00 -5.38 4.23
C ASP A 40 -4.19 -4.59 4.82
N SER A 41 -4.05 -3.28 5.04
CA SER A 41 -5.18 -2.42 5.49
C SER A 41 -6.31 -2.38 4.47
N TYR A 42 -6.00 -2.45 3.17
CA TYR A 42 -6.97 -2.51 2.09
C TYR A 42 -7.87 -3.75 2.19
N VAL A 43 -7.32 -4.84 2.74
CA VAL A 43 -8.04 -6.10 3.02
C VAL A 43 -8.71 -6.06 4.38
N PHE A 44 -7.93 -5.86 5.44
CA PHE A 44 -8.39 -6.09 6.81
C PHE A 44 -9.27 -4.97 7.36
N ASP A 45 -9.09 -3.75 6.87
CA ASP A 45 -9.80 -2.58 7.36
C ASP A 45 -10.88 -2.10 6.38
N LEU A 46 -10.64 -2.19 5.05
CA LEU A 46 -11.58 -1.66 4.05
C LEU A 46 -12.56 -2.69 3.48
N TYR A 47 -12.16 -3.96 3.28
CA TYR A 47 -13.02 -4.94 2.61
C TYR A 47 -14.36 -5.15 3.34
N ASP A 48 -14.32 -5.33 4.66
CA ASP A 48 -15.52 -5.55 5.47
C ASP A 48 -16.46 -4.33 5.47
N LEU A 49 -15.96 -3.14 5.09
CA LEU A 49 -16.76 -1.91 5.02
C LEU A 49 -17.60 -1.83 3.73
N LEU A 50 -17.24 -2.55 2.68
CA LEU A 50 -17.90 -2.47 1.37
C LEU A 50 -19.39 -2.83 1.45
N ASP A 51 -19.74 -3.75 2.35
CA ASP A 51 -21.11 -4.19 2.61
C ASP A 51 -21.81 -3.43 3.74
N ASN A 52 -21.14 -2.43 4.33
CA ASN A 52 -21.63 -1.69 5.49
C ASN A 52 -21.72 -0.18 5.20
N PRO A 53 -22.74 0.30 4.45
CA PRO A 53 -22.92 1.72 4.12
C PRO A 53 -22.95 2.69 5.31
N GLY A 54 -23.40 2.22 6.48
CA GLY A 54 -23.38 3.01 7.72
C GLY A 54 -21.97 3.28 8.27
N ARG A 55 -20.93 2.70 7.65
CA ARG A 55 -19.52 2.81 8.04
C ARG A 55 -18.63 3.29 6.88
N TRP A 56 -19.23 3.80 5.81
CA TRP A 56 -18.50 4.31 4.64
C TRP A 56 -17.76 5.63 4.90
N ASP A 57 -18.05 6.30 6.02
CA ASP A 57 -17.22 7.39 6.56
C ASP A 57 -15.75 6.95 6.71
N SER A 58 -15.53 5.72 7.17
CA SER A 58 -14.18 5.16 7.36
C SER A 58 -13.44 4.92 6.03
N ILE A 59 -14.17 4.66 4.93
CA ILE A 59 -13.60 4.60 3.57
C ILE A 59 -13.33 6.02 3.04
N GLY A 60 -14.23 6.96 3.32
CA GLY A 60 -14.09 8.37 2.97
C GLY A 60 -12.88 9.04 3.64
N ALA A 61 -12.59 8.66 4.89
CA ALA A 61 -11.48 9.17 5.68
C ALA A 61 -10.09 8.91 5.06
N LEU A 62 -9.97 7.95 4.14
CA LEU A 62 -8.71 7.65 3.45
C LEU A 62 -8.10 8.89 2.79
N THR A 63 -8.93 9.78 2.24
CA THR A 63 -8.50 11.01 1.54
C THR A 63 -8.61 12.27 2.38
N GLU A 64 -9.02 12.16 3.65
CA GLU A 64 -9.17 13.33 4.53
C GLU A 64 -7.79 13.74 5.08
N SER A 65 -7.45 15.01 4.89
CA SER A 65 -6.41 15.67 5.67
C SER A 65 -7.02 16.20 6.96
N THR A 66 -6.35 15.99 8.09
CA THR A 66 -6.75 16.58 9.36
C THR A 66 -5.88 17.78 9.66
N ASP A 67 -6.49 18.94 9.84
CA ASP A 67 -5.79 20.12 10.32
C ASP A 67 -5.67 20.04 11.85
N ILE A 68 -4.45 19.88 12.36
CA ILE A 68 -4.15 19.97 13.79
C ILE A 68 -3.44 21.30 14.00
N GLY A 69 -4.20 22.40 13.96
CA GLY A 69 -3.66 23.76 14.12
C GLY A 69 -2.81 24.22 12.93
N SER A 70 -1.56 24.62 13.15
CA SER A 70 -0.66 25.19 12.13
C SER A 70 0.01 24.15 11.22
N ALA A 71 -0.23 22.85 11.43
CA ALA A 71 0.31 21.77 10.61
C ALA A 71 -0.84 20.96 10.00
N ALA A 72 -0.98 21.04 8.68
CA ALA A 72 -1.87 20.15 7.93
C ALA A 72 -1.30 18.73 7.96
N SER A 73 -2.07 17.78 8.50
CA SER A 73 -1.71 16.36 8.44
C SER A 73 -2.08 15.80 7.07
N VAL A 74 -1.10 15.20 6.39
CA VAL A 74 -1.29 14.53 5.10
C VAL A 74 -2.27 13.36 5.25
N SER A 75 -3.15 13.19 4.26
CA SER A 75 -4.17 12.12 4.27
C SER A 75 -3.55 10.73 4.37
N ALA A 76 -4.33 9.75 4.85
CA ALA A 76 -3.86 8.36 4.94
C ALA A 76 -3.50 7.80 3.55
N LEU A 77 -4.26 8.16 2.51
CA LEU A 77 -3.96 7.80 1.12
C LEU A 77 -2.55 8.25 0.72
N GLU A 78 -2.25 9.53 0.95
CA GLU A 78 -0.98 10.11 0.55
C GLU A 78 0.18 9.56 1.37
N ARG A 79 -0.02 9.45 2.69
CA ARG A 79 1.01 9.00 3.63
C ARG A 79 1.34 7.51 3.49
N GLU A 80 0.33 6.66 3.39
CA GLU A 80 0.48 5.20 3.51
C GLU A 80 0.63 4.52 2.15
N TYR A 81 0.06 5.09 1.08
CA TYR A 81 0.10 4.48 -0.26
C TYR A 81 0.90 5.33 -1.24
N LEU A 82 0.44 6.54 -1.56
CA LEU A 82 0.93 7.28 -2.74
C LEU A 82 2.38 7.75 -2.57
N THR A 83 2.77 8.22 -1.38
CA THR A 83 4.15 8.66 -1.14
C THR A 83 5.15 7.49 -1.25
N PRO A 84 4.96 6.34 -0.58
CA PRO A 84 5.82 5.17 -0.79
C PRO A 84 5.86 4.70 -2.24
N MET A 85 4.71 4.62 -2.91
CA MET A 85 4.64 4.22 -4.32
C MET A 85 5.43 5.18 -5.22
N ARG A 86 5.23 6.50 -5.09
CA ARG A 86 5.96 7.52 -5.87
C ARG A 86 7.47 7.43 -5.66
N ILE A 87 7.92 7.25 -4.41
CA ILE A 87 9.35 7.14 -4.11
C ILE A 87 9.95 5.89 -4.79
N LEU A 88 9.25 4.76 -4.73
CA LEU A 88 9.68 3.52 -5.39
C LEU A 88 9.71 3.70 -6.91
N THR A 89 8.63 4.19 -7.51
CA THR A 89 8.55 4.46 -8.95
C THR A 89 9.69 5.35 -9.43
N LEU A 90 9.98 6.45 -8.74
CA LEU A 90 11.05 7.39 -9.11
C LEU A 90 12.47 6.86 -8.85
N SER A 91 12.60 5.76 -8.10
CA SER A 91 13.90 5.18 -7.77
C SER A 91 14.29 4.04 -8.71
N PHE A 92 13.32 3.43 -9.40
CA PHE A 92 13.55 2.31 -10.31
C PHE A 92 13.72 2.80 -11.76
N PRO A 93 14.69 2.27 -12.51
CA PRO A 93 14.78 2.45 -13.96
C PRO A 93 13.51 1.98 -14.70
N PRO A 94 13.16 2.57 -15.86
CA PRO A 94 12.02 2.14 -16.66
C PRO A 94 12.08 0.66 -17.04
N ASP A 95 13.25 0.16 -17.42
CA ASP A 95 13.52 -1.23 -17.79
C ASP A 95 13.51 -2.21 -16.60
N ALA A 96 13.52 -1.70 -15.37
CA ALA A 96 13.41 -2.48 -14.13
C ALA A 96 12.00 -2.40 -13.52
N GLY A 97 10.97 -2.12 -14.32
CA GLY A 97 9.57 -2.05 -13.88
C GLY A 97 9.09 -0.65 -13.48
N GLY A 98 9.92 0.39 -13.68
CA GLY A 98 9.57 1.77 -13.33
C GLY A 98 8.32 2.29 -14.04
N ASP A 99 8.16 1.97 -15.33
CA ASP A 99 7.01 2.42 -16.13
C ASP A 99 5.71 1.69 -15.72
N GLU A 100 5.80 0.39 -15.45
CA GLU A 100 4.69 -0.41 -14.94
C GLU A 100 4.25 0.06 -13.56
N MET A 101 5.20 0.39 -12.68
CA MET A 101 4.93 0.97 -11.37
C MET A 101 4.24 2.33 -11.50
N GLN A 102 4.69 3.20 -12.40
CA GLN A 102 4.05 4.50 -12.64
C GLN A 102 2.61 4.35 -13.12
N LEU A 103 2.38 3.47 -14.10
CA LEU A 103 1.05 3.20 -14.62
C LEU A 103 0.10 2.63 -13.54
N ALA A 104 0.60 1.71 -12.71
CA ALA A 104 -0.16 1.14 -11.61
C ALA A 104 -0.48 2.18 -10.52
N LEU A 105 0.47 3.06 -10.20
CA LEU A 105 0.29 4.18 -9.28
C LEU A 105 -0.82 5.14 -9.77
N ASP A 106 -0.80 5.54 -11.04
CA ASP A 106 -1.79 6.47 -11.58
C ASP A 106 -3.21 5.88 -11.53
N ARG A 107 -3.34 4.59 -11.87
CA ARG A 107 -4.61 3.85 -11.78
C ARG A 107 -5.08 3.69 -10.33
N PHE A 108 -4.16 3.40 -9.42
CA PHE A 108 -4.49 3.30 -7.99
C PHE A 108 -4.94 4.65 -7.43
N GLN A 109 -4.23 5.73 -7.74
CA GLN A 109 -4.61 7.08 -7.29
C GLN A 109 -6.02 7.45 -7.78
N ALA A 110 -6.32 7.21 -9.07
CA ALA A 110 -7.63 7.48 -9.63
C ALA A 110 -8.74 6.67 -8.96
N SER A 111 -8.54 5.36 -8.77
CA SER A 111 -9.52 4.48 -8.14
C SER A 111 -9.72 4.79 -6.65
N ALA A 112 -8.65 5.07 -5.89
CA ALA A 112 -8.76 5.42 -4.47
C ALA A 112 -9.51 6.73 -4.23
N LEU A 113 -9.23 7.78 -5.04
CA LEU A 113 -9.98 9.04 -4.98
C LEU A 113 -11.45 8.84 -5.33
N ARG A 114 -11.74 8.05 -6.37
CA ARG A 114 -13.11 7.70 -6.76
C ARG A 114 -13.81 6.91 -5.66
N LEU A 115 -13.13 5.96 -5.02
CA LEU A 115 -13.67 5.13 -3.94
C LEU A 115 -14.11 6.01 -2.76
N SER A 116 -13.23 6.89 -2.28
CA SER A 116 -13.58 7.82 -1.19
C SER A 116 -14.75 8.73 -1.55
N LEU A 117 -14.81 9.22 -2.80
CA LEU A 117 -15.91 10.07 -3.25
C LEU A 117 -17.25 9.30 -3.34
N LEU A 118 -17.26 8.07 -3.86
CA LEU A 118 -18.46 7.23 -3.88
C LEU A 118 -18.93 6.87 -2.47
N ALA A 119 -17.99 6.49 -1.59
CA ALA A 119 -18.28 6.17 -0.20
C ALA A 119 -18.91 7.35 0.55
N ARG A 120 -18.34 8.56 0.43
CA ARG A 120 -18.89 9.78 1.05
C ARG A 120 -20.29 10.14 0.53
N ARG A 121 -20.57 9.92 -0.75
CA ARG A 121 -21.90 10.20 -1.33
C ARG A 121 -22.96 9.21 -0.84
N GLY A 122 -22.60 7.94 -0.70
CA GLY A 122 -23.51 6.89 -0.26
C GLY A 122 -23.51 6.62 1.24
N GLN A 123 -22.76 7.40 2.04
CA GLN A 123 -22.72 7.23 3.49
C GLN A 123 -24.09 7.53 4.10
N THR A 124 -24.50 6.70 5.06
CA THR A 124 -25.80 6.84 5.73
C THR A 124 -25.69 7.38 7.15
N THR A 125 -24.51 7.84 7.57
CA THR A 125 -24.30 8.45 8.90
C THR A 125 -25.22 9.67 9.06
N GLY A 126 -26.26 9.54 9.90
CA GLY A 126 -27.28 10.57 10.10
C GLY A 126 -28.42 10.59 9.07
N ASN A 127 -28.44 9.67 8.11
CA ASN A 127 -29.48 9.50 7.09
C ASN A 127 -30.14 8.12 7.21
N VAL A 128 -31.48 8.07 7.15
CA VAL A 128 -32.23 6.80 7.21
C VAL A 128 -32.31 6.09 5.86
N ALA A 129 -32.06 6.79 4.75
CA ALA A 129 -32.09 6.23 3.41
C ALA A 129 -30.82 5.43 3.12
N GLN A 130 -30.96 4.14 2.82
CA GLN A 130 -29.86 3.28 2.37
C GLN A 130 -29.44 3.63 0.94
N PRO A 131 -28.15 3.47 0.58
CA PRO A 131 -27.74 3.60 -0.81
C PRO A 131 -28.42 2.52 -1.66
N SER A 132 -28.62 2.86 -2.94
CA SER A 132 -29.12 1.94 -3.93
C SER A 132 -28.14 0.79 -4.18
N ALA A 133 -28.64 -0.34 -4.70
CA ALA A 133 -27.80 -1.46 -5.10
C ALA A 133 -26.74 -1.07 -6.15
N ALA A 134 -27.06 -0.09 -7.01
CA ALA A 134 -26.12 0.45 -8.00
C ALA A 134 -24.95 1.20 -7.35
N GLU A 135 -25.20 1.97 -6.29
CA GLU A 135 -24.16 2.67 -5.54
C GLU A 135 -23.26 1.71 -4.78
N VAL A 136 -23.83 0.68 -4.13
CA VAL A 136 -23.05 -0.39 -3.49
C VAL A 136 -22.19 -1.13 -4.51
N ALA A 137 -22.75 -1.49 -5.68
CA ALA A 137 -22.00 -2.13 -6.75
C ALA A 137 -20.86 -1.23 -7.28
N ALA A 138 -21.08 0.08 -7.38
CA ALA A 138 -20.05 1.03 -7.80
C ALA A 138 -18.89 1.10 -6.80
N VAL A 139 -19.19 1.15 -5.49
CA VAL A 139 -18.16 1.13 -4.43
C VAL A 139 -17.33 -0.16 -4.49
N LYS A 140 -18.00 -1.33 -4.57
CA LYS A 140 -17.30 -2.62 -4.69
C LYS A 140 -16.43 -2.72 -5.92
N LYS A 141 -16.94 -2.26 -7.07
CA LYS A 141 -16.18 -2.23 -8.33
C LYS A 141 -14.95 -1.35 -8.20
N THR A 142 -15.09 -0.14 -7.66
CA THR A 142 -13.96 0.79 -7.53
C THR A 142 -12.93 0.32 -6.49
N TRP A 143 -13.37 -0.38 -5.43
CA TRP A 143 -12.43 -1.08 -4.55
C TRP A 143 -11.65 -2.17 -5.28
N ASP A 144 -12.31 -2.96 -6.13
CA ASP A 144 -11.63 -4.00 -6.91
C ASP A 144 -10.67 -3.40 -7.96
N GLU A 145 -11.00 -2.27 -8.58
CA GLU A 145 -10.09 -1.51 -9.46
C GLU A 145 -8.83 -1.06 -8.71
N GLY A 146 -8.98 -0.57 -7.48
CA GLY A 146 -7.86 -0.18 -6.62
C GLY A 146 -7.01 -1.38 -6.21
N ARG A 147 -7.65 -2.48 -5.82
CA ARG A 147 -6.99 -3.77 -5.54
C ARG A 147 -6.13 -4.24 -6.71
N GLN A 148 -6.69 -4.28 -7.91
CA GLN A 148 -5.96 -4.70 -9.12
C GLN A 148 -4.77 -3.79 -9.40
N SER A 149 -4.91 -2.49 -9.15
CA SER A 149 -3.82 -1.52 -9.33
C SER A 149 -2.68 -1.71 -8.31
N ILE A 150 -3.01 -1.97 -7.04
CA ILE A 150 -1.99 -2.34 -6.03
C ILE A 150 -1.27 -3.63 -6.44
N ASN A 151 -2.01 -4.65 -6.87
CA ASN A 151 -1.40 -5.92 -7.29
C ASN A 151 -0.47 -5.73 -8.50
N ALA A 152 -0.89 -4.95 -9.50
CA ALA A 152 -0.04 -4.64 -10.64
C ALA A 152 1.25 -3.91 -10.23
N PHE A 153 1.17 -3.01 -9.24
CA PHE A 153 2.36 -2.37 -8.67
C PHE A 153 3.27 -3.39 -7.97
N PHE A 154 2.69 -4.32 -7.21
CA PHE A 154 3.44 -5.35 -6.48
C PHE A 154 4.12 -6.31 -7.44
N ASP A 155 3.44 -6.72 -8.50
CA ASP A 155 3.98 -7.59 -9.55
C ASP A 155 5.16 -6.92 -10.26
N ALA A 156 5.04 -5.63 -10.59
CA ALA A 156 6.14 -4.86 -11.17
C ALA A 156 7.35 -4.76 -10.22
N LEU A 157 7.13 -4.48 -8.94
CA LEU A 157 8.22 -4.35 -7.97
C LEU A 157 8.88 -5.70 -7.63
N ASN A 158 8.09 -6.76 -7.48
CA ASN A 158 8.59 -8.12 -7.26
C ASN A 158 9.44 -8.58 -8.46
N THR A 159 8.95 -8.34 -9.69
CA THR A 159 9.68 -8.64 -10.92
C THR A 159 10.97 -7.82 -11.01
N GLY A 160 10.89 -6.51 -10.83
CA GLY A 160 12.05 -5.61 -10.91
C GLY A 160 13.12 -5.84 -9.85
N THR A 161 12.81 -6.56 -8.77
CA THR A 161 13.75 -6.91 -7.70
C THR A 161 14.10 -8.40 -7.66
N SER A 162 13.52 -9.21 -8.54
CA SER A 162 13.56 -10.67 -8.47
C SER A 162 13.20 -11.22 -7.08
N THR A 163 12.22 -10.60 -6.42
CA THR A 163 11.74 -11.02 -5.09
C THR A 163 10.28 -11.43 -5.13
N GLN A 164 9.82 -12.12 -4.09
CA GLN A 164 8.40 -12.45 -3.88
C GLN A 164 7.91 -11.93 -2.52
N ARG A 165 8.49 -10.83 -2.03
CA ARG A 165 8.20 -10.30 -0.69
C ARG A 165 6.85 -9.64 -0.60
N LEU A 166 6.42 -8.96 -1.66
CA LEU A 166 5.13 -8.29 -1.68
C LEU A 166 4.04 -9.29 -2.05
N VAL A 167 3.04 -9.42 -1.20
CA VAL A 167 1.91 -10.32 -1.34
C VAL A 167 0.70 -9.54 -1.83
N GLY A 168 0.24 -9.88 -3.04
CA GLY A 168 -0.93 -9.28 -3.67
C GLY A 168 -2.22 -9.52 -2.89
N ILE A 169 -3.17 -8.62 -3.08
CA ILE A 169 -4.48 -8.63 -2.43
C ILE A 169 -5.45 -9.54 -3.21
N PRO A 170 -6.05 -10.56 -2.57
CA PRO A 170 -7.05 -11.42 -3.19
C PRO A 170 -8.39 -10.70 -3.36
N ALA A 171 -9.22 -11.17 -4.30
CA ALA A 171 -10.55 -10.61 -4.56
C ALA A 171 -11.54 -10.83 -3.40
N LYS A 172 -11.24 -11.79 -2.52
CA LYS A 172 -11.96 -12.04 -1.27
C LYS A 172 -10.94 -12.30 -0.16
N VAL A 173 -11.31 -12.05 1.09
CA VAL A 173 -10.42 -12.24 2.24
C VAL A 173 -10.00 -13.70 2.41
N GLU A 174 -10.85 -14.65 2.00
CA GLU A 174 -10.51 -16.07 2.04
C GLU A 174 -9.29 -16.37 1.17
N GLY A 175 -8.29 -17.02 1.77
CA GLY A 175 -7.04 -17.37 1.10
C GLY A 175 -5.96 -16.29 1.13
N TYR A 176 -6.17 -15.17 1.81
CA TYR A 176 -5.08 -14.22 2.07
C TYR A 176 -4.08 -14.86 3.07
N PRO A 177 -2.79 -14.99 2.73
CA PRO A 177 -1.83 -15.71 3.57
C PRO A 177 -1.43 -14.90 4.82
N ARG A 178 -1.73 -13.60 4.85
CA ARG A 178 -1.39 -12.69 5.94
C ARG A 178 -2.41 -12.82 7.08
N SER A 179 -1.95 -12.82 8.33
CA SER A 179 -2.83 -12.91 9.50
C SER A 179 -3.41 -11.55 9.94
N LYS A 180 -4.75 -11.42 9.89
CA LYS A 180 -5.48 -10.26 10.47
C LYS A 180 -5.17 -10.06 11.96
N LYS A 181 -4.94 -11.14 12.71
CA LYS A 181 -4.60 -11.07 14.15
C LYS A 181 -3.24 -10.42 14.36
N LEU A 182 -2.22 -10.85 13.61
CA LEU A 182 -0.87 -10.28 13.72
C LEU A 182 -0.85 -8.84 13.20
N TYR A 183 -1.57 -8.55 12.10
CA TYR A 183 -1.77 -7.19 11.60
C TYR A 183 -2.35 -6.26 12.68
N THR A 184 -3.44 -6.69 13.31
CA THR A 184 -4.11 -5.91 14.37
C THR A 184 -3.18 -5.66 15.55
N GLN A 185 -2.41 -6.68 15.96
CA GLN A 185 -1.44 -6.53 17.06
C GLN A 185 -0.33 -5.55 16.67
N LEU A 186 0.19 -5.66 15.46
CA LEU A 186 1.24 -4.77 14.95
C LEU A 186 0.77 -3.31 14.92
N ARG A 187 -0.45 -3.03 14.42
CA ARG A 187 -1.03 -1.68 14.41
C ARG A 187 -1.21 -1.12 15.83
N LYS A 188 -1.65 -1.96 16.78
CA LYS A 188 -1.77 -1.60 18.20
C LYS A 188 -0.41 -1.27 18.82
N ASP A 189 0.59 -2.12 18.61
CA ASP A 189 1.94 -1.93 19.12
C ASP A 189 2.57 -0.65 18.55
N ALA A 190 2.41 -0.41 17.24
CA ALA A 190 2.89 0.81 16.58
C ALA A 190 2.21 2.07 17.15
N ALA A 191 0.90 2.03 17.41
CA ALA A 191 0.19 3.14 18.04
C ALA A 191 0.67 3.40 19.48
N LEU A 192 0.86 2.35 20.29
CA LEU A 192 1.42 2.46 21.64
C LEU A 192 2.83 3.04 21.63
N CYS A 193 3.67 2.62 20.69
CA CYS A 193 5.02 3.15 20.52
C CYS A 193 5.01 4.66 20.20
N ARG A 194 4.18 5.09 19.24
CA ARG A 194 4.01 6.52 18.91
C ARG A 194 3.57 7.33 20.12
N ASN A 195 2.56 6.85 20.86
CA ASN A 195 2.05 7.53 22.05
C ASN A 195 3.07 7.61 23.19
N ARG A 196 4.10 6.77 23.20
CA ARG A 196 5.19 6.75 24.19
C ARG A 196 6.42 7.58 23.77
N GLY A 197 6.32 8.36 22.69
CA GLY A 197 7.46 9.16 22.19
C GLY A 197 8.45 8.35 21.35
N GLY A 198 8.00 7.27 20.71
CA GLY A 198 8.83 6.37 19.90
C GLY A 198 9.67 7.05 18.83
N GLU A 199 9.25 8.19 18.27
CA GLU A 199 10.06 8.98 17.32
C GLU A 199 11.30 9.61 17.97
N ALA A 200 11.16 10.13 19.20
CA ALA A 200 12.29 10.64 19.96
C ALA A 200 13.26 9.51 20.34
N LEU A 201 12.73 8.35 20.74
CA LEU A 201 13.53 7.17 21.05
C LEU A 201 14.22 6.59 19.80
N ALA A 202 13.56 6.50 18.64
CA ALA A 202 14.21 6.02 17.41
C ALA A 202 15.43 6.89 17.01
N GLY A 203 15.38 8.20 17.26
CA GLY A 203 16.52 9.11 17.11
C GLY A 203 17.65 8.89 18.12
N PHE A 204 17.33 8.55 19.38
CA PHE A 204 18.32 8.25 20.42
C PHE A 204 19.06 6.92 20.21
N TRP A 205 18.44 5.94 19.53
CA TRP A 205 19.03 4.62 19.27
C TRP A 205 19.77 4.57 17.92
N GLY A 206 20.26 5.72 17.43
CA GLY A 206 21.26 5.80 16.38
C GLY A 206 20.78 5.49 14.96
N ASN A 207 19.51 5.75 14.62
CA ASN A 207 18.92 5.36 13.33
C ASN A 207 19.04 3.85 13.02
N LEU A 208 19.36 3.01 14.02
CA LEU A 208 19.60 1.57 13.84
C LEU A 208 18.34 0.78 13.52
N MET A 209 17.20 1.47 13.44
CA MET A 209 15.98 0.94 12.88
C MET A 209 15.52 1.84 11.74
N VAL A 210 15.89 1.44 10.53
CA VAL A 210 15.50 2.05 9.24
C VAL A 210 13.97 2.16 9.05
N TYR A 211 13.20 1.55 9.96
CA TYR A 211 11.75 1.57 10.02
C TYR A 211 11.16 2.74 10.84
N GLY A 212 11.98 3.51 11.56
CA GLY A 212 11.55 4.58 12.46
C GLY A 212 10.76 5.72 11.81
N THR A 213 10.94 5.92 10.51
CA THR A 213 10.33 7.01 9.72
C THR A 213 9.21 6.53 8.80
N VAL A 214 8.90 5.23 8.82
CA VAL A 214 7.94 4.62 7.90
C VAL A 214 6.57 4.51 8.58
N PRO A 215 5.55 5.27 8.15
CA PRO A 215 4.23 5.27 8.77
C PRO A 215 3.64 3.85 8.84
N GLY A 216 3.29 3.38 10.03
CA GLY A 216 2.63 2.10 10.25
C GLY A 216 3.56 0.92 10.59
N VAL A 217 4.87 1.07 10.40
CA VAL A 217 5.88 0.11 10.86
C VAL A 217 6.26 0.49 12.29
N ASN A 218 6.33 -0.48 13.21
CA ASN A 218 6.61 -0.20 14.62
C ASN A 218 8.01 0.41 14.79
N PRO A 219 8.14 1.70 15.18
CA PRO A 219 9.44 2.35 15.30
C PRO A 219 10.22 1.90 16.55
N CYS A 220 9.61 1.08 17.43
CA CYS A 220 10.21 0.54 18.65
C CYS A 220 10.75 -0.90 18.51
N GLY A 221 10.70 -1.53 17.33
CA GLY A 221 11.54 -2.71 17.05
C GLY A 221 11.08 -3.98 17.73
N ASN A 222 9.77 -4.25 17.68
CA ASN A 222 9.20 -5.44 18.29
C ASN A 222 9.47 -6.70 17.43
N VAL A 223 9.78 -7.83 18.07
CA VAL A 223 9.88 -9.18 17.48
C VAL A 223 8.64 -9.58 16.66
N ASN A 224 7.47 -9.04 16.99
CA ASN A 224 6.24 -9.24 16.22
C ASN A 224 6.31 -8.68 14.79
N LEU A 225 7.20 -7.71 14.52
CA LEU A 225 7.36 -7.12 13.21
C LEU A 225 8.03 -8.08 12.22
N ALA A 226 9.08 -8.77 12.67
CA ALA A 226 9.78 -9.77 11.86
C ALA A 226 8.82 -10.93 11.51
N ASN A 227 8.20 -11.52 12.53
CA ASN A 227 7.22 -12.61 12.36
C ASN A 227 6.03 -12.21 11.47
N TYR A 228 5.68 -10.93 11.40
CA TYR A 228 4.58 -10.49 10.57
C TYR A 228 4.93 -10.54 9.08
N PHE A 229 6.15 -10.18 8.69
CA PHE A 229 6.54 -10.18 7.27
C PHE A 229 7.09 -11.51 6.76
N ASP A 230 7.35 -12.47 7.65
CA ASP A 230 7.80 -13.82 7.31
C ASP A 230 6.63 -14.81 7.03
N GLN A 231 5.39 -14.30 6.93
CA GLN A 231 4.18 -15.08 6.63
C GLN A 231 3.99 -15.35 5.14
#